data_AF-A0A318LFZ3-F1
#
_entry.id   AF-A0A318LFZ3-F1
#
_cell.length_a   1.000
_cell.length_b   1.000
_cell.length_c   1.000
_cell.angle_alpha   90.00
_cell.angle_beta   90.00
_cell.angle_gamma   90.00
#
_symmetry.space_group_name_H-M   'P 1'
#
loop_
_entity.id
_entity.type
_entity.pdbx_description
1 polymer ?
#
loop_
_entity_poly.entity_id
_entity_poly.type
_entity_poly.pdbx_seq_one_letter_code
_entity_poly.pdbx_strand_id
1 'polypeptide(L)'
;MSRVLEAKPWVTLGELKNELDEDETDERPDDPAEDERLQRDLDAAVAFVERVHKGRFNFNFDPLCDLPAPDADLKLGTLMLARRWDTRRRSPDGLVTMADQGSARVQSFDPDIDRLLRLGRHARPVVG
;
A
#
# COMPACT_ATOMS: atom_id res chain seq x y z
N MET A 1 -10.98 0.46 -34.03
CA MET A 1 -10.02 -0.05 -33.04
C MET A 1 -9.97 0.94 -31.89
N SER A 2 -10.75 0.70 -30.84
CA SER A 2 -10.80 1.58 -29.67
C SER A 2 -9.51 1.39 -28.89
N ARG A 3 -8.69 2.45 -28.80
CA ARG A 3 -7.48 2.47 -27.98
C ARG A 3 -7.99 2.43 -26.54
N VAL A 4 -7.89 1.29 -25.88
CA VAL A 4 -8.05 1.21 -24.42
C VAL A 4 -6.97 2.15 -23.89
N LEU A 5 -7.38 3.31 -23.37
CA LEU A 5 -6.47 4.19 -22.67
C LEU A 5 -6.02 3.38 -21.45
N GLU A 6 -4.78 2.92 -21.49
CA GLU A 6 -4.15 2.23 -20.37
C GLU A 6 -4.16 3.23 -19.21
N ALA A 7 -5.11 3.04 -18.29
CA ALA A 7 -5.25 3.91 -17.14
C ALA A 7 -3.97 3.76 -16.33
N LYS A 8 -3.17 4.83 -16.27
CA LYS A 8 -1.94 4.82 -15.49
C LYS A 8 -2.30 4.58 -14.02
N PRO A 9 -1.78 3.51 -13.39
CA PRO A 9 -2.08 3.24 -11.99
C PRO A 9 -1.54 4.36 -11.10
N TRP A 10 -2.28 4.70 -10.04
CA TRP A 10 -1.92 5.79 -9.12
C TRP A 10 -0.83 5.39 -8.10
N VAL A 11 -0.61 4.09 -7.95
CA VAL A 11 0.51 3.47 -7.20
C VAL A 11 1.09 2.34 -8.05
N THR A 12 2.42 2.16 -8.03
CA THR A 12 3.11 1.15 -8.85
C THR A 12 3.95 0.18 -8.03
N LEU A 13 4.24 -0.99 -8.58
CA LEU A 13 5.14 -1.97 -7.97
C LEU A 13 6.55 -1.40 -7.77
N GLY A 14 7.05 -0.59 -8.71
CA GLY A 14 8.35 0.08 -8.57
C GLY A 14 8.40 1.01 -7.35
N GLU A 15 7.30 1.72 -7.07
CA GLU A 15 7.21 2.56 -5.86
C GLU A 15 7.15 1.72 -4.58
N LEU A 16 6.49 0.57 -4.60
CA LEU A 16 6.50 -0.37 -3.47
C LEU A 16 7.89 -0.99 -3.25
N LYS A 17 8.59 -1.35 -4.32
CA LYS A 17 9.98 -1.83 -4.22
C LYS A 17 10.88 -0.76 -3.61
N ASN A 18 10.80 0.49 -4.08
CA ASN A 18 11.56 1.60 -3.51
C ASN A 18 11.26 1.84 -2.01
N GLU A 19 10.03 1.58 -1.57
CA GLU A 19 9.63 1.68 -0.16
C GLU A 19 10.14 0.49 0.70
N LEU A 20 10.46 -0.64 0.06
CA LEU A 20 11.04 -1.82 0.72
C LEU A 20 12.57 -1.75 0.78
N ASP A 21 13.19 -1.08 -0.18
CA ASP A 21 14.64 -1.05 -0.42
C ASP A 21 15.33 0.04 0.42
N GLU A 22 15.16 0.00 1.75
CA GLU A 22 15.80 0.95 2.68
C GLU A 22 17.32 0.71 2.85
N ASP A 23 17.85 -0.42 2.35
CA ASP A 23 19.28 -0.77 2.45
C ASP A 23 19.91 -0.88 1.05
N GLU A 24 20.56 0.21 0.58
CA GLU A 24 21.29 0.35 -0.71
C GLU A 24 22.39 -0.72 -0.98
N THR A 25 22.54 -1.73 -0.12
CA THR A 25 23.66 -2.69 -0.15
C THR A 25 23.31 -4.10 -0.58
N ASP A 26 22.03 -4.48 -0.63
CA ASP A 26 21.62 -5.79 -1.16
C ASP A 26 21.14 -5.63 -2.60
N GLU A 27 21.99 -5.98 -3.56
CA GLU A 27 21.56 -6.31 -4.93
C GLU A 27 20.63 -7.53 -4.86
N ARG A 28 19.38 -7.29 -4.45
CA ARG A 28 18.37 -8.32 -4.36
C ARG A 28 18.08 -8.75 -5.80
N PRO A 29 18.38 -10.00 -6.19
CA PRO A 29 18.12 -10.44 -7.55
C PRO A 29 16.64 -10.22 -7.84
N ASP A 30 16.31 -9.66 -9.01
CA ASP A 30 14.93 -9.58 -9.48
C ASP A 30 14.38 -11.03 -9.54
N ASP A 31 13.69 -11.45 -8.47
CA ASP A 31 13.00 -12.73 -8.38
C ASP A 31 11.56 -12.49 -8.88
N PRO A 32 11.18 -13.00 -10.07
CA PRO A 32 9.84 -12.83 -10.60
C PRO A 32 8.75 -13.36 -9.65
N ALA A 33 9.07 -14.38 -8.85
CA ALA A 33 8.15 -14.92 -7.86
C ALA A 33 7.96 -13.96 -6.68
N GLU A 34 8.96 -13.16 -6.33
CA GLU A 34 8.82 -12.09 -5.35
C GLU A 34 7.98 -10.94 -5.86
N ASP A 35 8.24 -10.51 -7.10
CA ASP A 35 7.49 -9.43 -7.75
C ASP A 35 6.00 -9.77 -7.84
N GLU A 36 5.67 -11.01 -8.23
CA GLU A 36 4.28 -11.45 -8.29
C GLU A 36 3.62 -11.43 -6.90
N ARG A 37 4.35 -11.80 -5.85
CA ARG A 37 3.83 -11.74 -4.47
C ARG A 37 3.60 -10.30 -4.02
N LEU A 38 4.57 -9.42 -4.24
CA LEU A 38 4.46 -7.99 -3.90
C LEU A 38 3.34 -7.32 -4.67
N GLN A 39 3.17 -7.66 -5.95
CA GLN A 39 2.07 -7.16 -6.77
C GLN A 39 0.71 -7.54 -6.19
N ARG A 40 0.51 -8.79 -5.74
CA ARG A 40 -0.75 -9.21 -5.12
C ARG A 40 -1.08 -8.43 -3.85
N ASP A 41 -0.08 -8.07 -3.07
CA ASP A 41 -0.27 -7.26 -1.86
C ASP A 41 -0.61 -5.82 -2.18
N LEU A 42 0.07 -5.26 -3.19
CA LEU A 42 -0.22 -3.94 -3.70
C LEU A 42 -1.65 -3.88 -4.26
N ASP A 43 -2.04 -4.83 -5.09
CA ASP A 43 -3.39 -4.91 -5.68
C ASP A 43 -4.46 -4.98 -4.60
N ALA A 44 -4.24 -5.82 -3.59
CA ALA A 44 -5.17 -5.92 -2.47
C ALA A 44 -5.25 -4.61 -1.67
N ALA A 45 -4.12 -3.89 -1.50
CA ALA A 45 -4.07 -2.66 -0.71
C ALA A 45 -4.77 -1.52 -1.46
N VAL A 46 -4.51 -1.40 -2.77
CA VAL A 46 -5.20 -0.50 -3.69
C VAL A 46 -6.71 -0.77 -3.65
N ALA A 47 -7.13 -2.02 -3.85
CA ALA A 47 -8.55 -2.39 -3.84
C ALA A 47 -9.24 -2.09 -2.49
N PHE A 48 -8.51 -2.20 -1.37
CA PHE A 48 -9.02 -1.82 -0.06
C PHE A 48 -9.22 -0.30 0.05
N VAL A 49 -8.20 0.49 -0.30
CA VAL A 49 -8.23 1.95 -0.19
C VAL A 49 -9.28 2.55 -1.12
N GLU A 50 -9.37 2.07 -2.35
CA GLU A 50 -10.39 2.51 -3.32
C GLU A 50 -11.81 2.21 -2.85
N ARG A 51 -12.02 1.05 -2.22
CA ARG A 51 -13.31 0.67 -1.65
C ARG A 51 -13.70 1.58 -0.48
N VAL A 52 -12.76 1.89 0.41
CA VAL A 52 -13.00 2.74 1.59
C VAL A 52 -13.28 4.19 1.19
N HIS A 53 -12.55 4.70 0.20
CA HIS A 53 -12.65 6.09 -0.25
C HIS A 53 -13.45 6.26 -1.54
N LYS A 54 -14.29 5.28 -1.87
CA LYS A 54 -15.16 5.32 -3.05
C LYS A 54 -16.00 6.60 -3.03
N GLY A 55 -15.98 7.34 -4.14
CA GLY A 55 -16.72 8.60 -4.29
C GLY A 55 -16.07 9.81 -3.61
N ARG A 56 -14.87 9.68 -3.04
CA ARG A 56 -14.11 10.81 -2.47
C ARG A 56 -12.92 11.24 -3.32
N PHE A 57 -12.36 10.30 -4.09
CA PHE A 57 -11.20 10.55 -4.96
C PHE A 57 -11.39 9.94 -6.34
N ASN A 58 -10.70 10.52 -7.31
CA ASN A 58 -10.61 10.07 -8.69
C ASN A 58 -9.36 9.18 -8.88
N PHE A 59 -9.45 7.91 -8.48
CA PHE A 59 -8.34 6.95 -8.57
C PHE A 59 -7.94 6.60 -10.02
N ASN A 60 -8.86 6.76 -10.97
CA ASN A 60 -8.63 6.46 -12.38
C ASN A 60 -8.10 7.65 -13.18
N PHE A 61 -7.92 8.81 -12.53
CA PHE A 61 -7.58 10.08 -13.18
C PHE A 61 -8.50 10.40 -14.37
N ASP A 62 -9.77 10.06 -14.28
CA ASP A 62 -10.76 10.37 -15.31
C ASP A 62 -10.90 11.90 -15.41
N PRO A 63 -10.58 12.52 -16.56
CA PRO A 63 -10.67 13.97 -16.71
C PRO A 63 -12.10 14.51 -16.61
N LEU A 64 -13.12 13.64 -16.70
CA LEU A 64 -14.53 14.00 -16.57
C LEU A 64 -15.05 13.92 -15.12
N CYS A 65 -14.22 13.49 -14.18
CA CYS A 65 -14.60 13.33 -12.78
C CYS A 65 -14.16 14.55 -11.96
N ASP A 66 -15.12 15.22 -11.31
CA ASP A 66 -14.86 16.39 -10.46
C ASP A 66 -14.22 16.04 -9.11
N LEU A 67 -14.01 14.75 -8.81
CA LEU A 67 -13.36 14.32 -7.58
C LEU A 67 -11.85 14.62 -7.63
N PRO A 68 -11.25 15.01 -6.49
CA PRO A 68 -9.80 15.25 -6.43
C PRO A 68 -9.02 13.96 -6.70
N ALA A 69 -7.82 14.09 -7.25
CA ALA A 69 -6.87 13.00 -7.32
C ALA A 69 -6.46 12.53 -5.90
N PRO A 70 -6.08 11.25 -5.72
CA PRO A 70 -5.51 10.77 -4.46
C PRO A 70 -4.31 11.61 -4.05
N ASP A 71 -4.26 12.01 -2.77
CA ASP A 71 -3.15 12.80 -2.23
C ASP A 71 -1.93 11.93 -1.87
N ALA A 72 -0.83 12.59 -1.55
CA ALA A 72 0.42 11.92 -1.18
C ALA A 72 0.25 11.05 0.08
N ASP A 73 -0.60 11.44 1.02
CA ASP A 73 -0.90 10.67 2.23
C ASP A 73 -1.54 9.33 1.88
N LEU A 74 -2.56 9.32 1.00
CA LEU A 74 -3.19 8.08 0.54
C LEU A 74 -2.20 7.19 -0.20
N LYS A 75 -1.33 7.78 -1.02
CA LYS A 75 -0.32 7.03 -1.75
C LYS A 75 0.68 6.35 -0.81
N LEU A 76 1.30 7.12 0.09
CA LEU A 76 2.26 6.60 1.06
C LEU A 76 1.60 5.57 1.99
N GLY A 77 0.42 5.88 2.53
CA GLY A 77 -0.32 4.95 3.40
C GLY A 77 -0.68 3.63 2.70
N THR A 78 -0.93 3.65 1.39
CA THR A 78 -1.20 2.44 0.59
C THR A 78 0.05 1.60 0.42
N LEU A 79 1.19 2.23 0.11
CA LEU A 79 2.49 1.55 0.02
C LEU A 79 2.88 0.90 1.35
N MET A 80 2.76 1.64 2.46
CA MET A 80 3.03 1.12 3.80
C MET A 80 2.09 -0.04 4.18
N LEU A 81 0.81 0.04 3.79
CA LEU A 81 -0.15 -1.04 4.00
C LEU A 81 0.26 -2.32 3.26
N ALA A 82 0.66 -2.20 1.98
CA ALA A 82 1.15 -3.33 1.19
C ALA A 82 2.43 -3.94 1.78
N ARG A 83 3.43 -3.11 2.13
CA ARG A 83 4.66 -3.53 2.82
C ARG A 83 4.35 -4.32 4.08
N ARG A 84 3.41 -3.82 4.89
CA ARG A 84 3.01 -4.48 6.14
C ARG A 84 2.36 -5.84 5.92
N TRP A 85 1.54 -6.00 4.89
CA TRP A 85 0.94 -7.29 4.58
C TRP A 85 1.96 -8.32 4.11
N ASP A 86 2.95 -7.92 3.29
CA ASP A 86 4.08 -8.77 2.94
C ASP A 86 4.87 -9.20 4.20
N THR A 87 5.27 -8.25 5.06
CA THR A 87 6.01 -8.54 6.29
C THR A 87 5.26 -9.51 7.21
N ARG A 88 3.94 -9.34 7.37
CA ARG A 88 3.13 -10.24 8.20
C ARG A 88 2.98 -11.63 7.62
N ARG A 89 2.87 -11.76 6.30
CA ARG A 89 2.82 -13.08 5.66
C ARG A 89 4.12 -13.85 5.93
N ARG A 90 5.25 -13.15 5.91
CA ARG A 90 6.58 -13.72 6.23
C ARG A 90 6.77 -14.03 7.73
N SER A 91 5.98 -13.39 8.60
CA SER A 91 6.00 -13.60 10.05
C SER A 91 4.60 -13.99 10.59
N PRO A 92 4.07 -15.19 10.27
CA PRO A 92 2.69 -15.57 10.60
C PRO A 92 2.39 -15.58 12.11
N ASP A 93 3.37 -15.90 12.95
CA ASP A 93 3.24 -15.85 14.41
C ASP A 93 3.32 -14.42 14.97
N GLY A 94 3.49 -13.42 14.11
CA GLY A 94 3.79 -12.04 14.49
C GLY A 94 5.16 -11.91 15.17
N LEU A 95 6.03 -12.89 15.02
CA LEU A 95 7.39 -12.89 15.56
C LEU A 95 8.38 -12.68 14.42
N VAL A 96 9.13 -11.59 14.46
CA VAL A 96 10.36 -11.45 13.68
C VAL A 96 11.48 -12.03 14.53
N THR A 97 12.10 -13.11 14.05
CA THR A 97 13.25 -13.73 14.69
C THR A 97 14.46 -12.83 14.46
N MET A 98 14.78 -11.93 15.40
CA MET A 98 16.07 -11.25 15.39
C MET A 98 17.11 -12.23 15.92
N ALA A 99 18.08 -12.58 15.07
CA ALA A 99 19.03 -13.67 15.30
C ALA A 99 19.86 -13.54 16.60
N ASP A 100 19.91 -12.36 17.24
CA ASP A 100 20.74 -12.13 18.43
C ASP A 100 20.09 -11.35 19.59
N GLN A 101 18.85 -10.86 19.48
CA GLN A 101 18.24 -9.95 20.49
C GLN A 101 16.79 -10.27 20.90
N GLY A 102 16.31 -11.47 20.62
CA GLY A 102 14.97 -11.92 21.03
C GLY A 102 13.87 -11.54 20.03
N SER A 103 12.67 -12.08 20.26
CA SER A 103 11.55 -11.94 19.32
C SER A 103 10.82 -10.60 19.48
N ALA A 104 10.72 -9.81 18.41
CA ALA A 104 9.87 -8.62 18.38
C ALA A 104 8.46 -8.98 17.87
N ARG A 105 7.41 -8.45 18.53
CA ARG A 105 6.02 -8.60 18.07
C ARG A 105 5.71 -7.62 16.94
N VAL A 106 5.31 -8.12 15.79
CA VAL A 106 4.70 -7.33 14.72
C VAL A 106 3.32 -6.87 15.20
N GLN A 107 3.14 -5.56 15.43
CA GLN A 107 1.89 -5.04 15.95
C GLN A 107 0.72 -5.29 14.99
N SER A 108 -0.43 -5.69 15.56
CA SER A 108 -1.69 -5.96 14.85
C SER A 108 -2.35 -4.69 14.27
N PHE A 109 -1.99 -3.52 14.79
CA PHE A 109 -2.49 -2.20 14.37
C PHE A 109 -1.32 -1.22 14.15
N ASP A 110 -1.43 -0.36 13.13
CA ASP A 110 -0.40 0.64 12.80
C ASP A 110 -1.09 2.01 12.76
N PRO A 111 -0.91 2.84 13.79
CA PRO A 111 -1.63 4.10 13.91
C PRO A 111 -1.23 5.13 12.84
N ASP A 112 -0.04 5.01 12.26
CA ASP A 112 0.44 5.96 11.25
C ASP A 112 -0.19 5.64 9.90
N ILE A 113 -0.25 4.36 9.52
CA ILE A 113 -1.01 3.91 8.34
C ILE A 113 -2.48 4.33 8.45
N ASP A 114 -3.08 4.13 9.62
CA ASP A 114 -4.47 4.51 9.88
C ASP A 114 -4.69 6.03 9.78
N ARG A 115 -3.71 6.83 10.20
CA ARG A 115 -3.76 8.29 10.10
C ARG A 115 -3.63 8.76 8.66
N LEU A 116 -2.67 8.22 7.90
CA LEU A 116 -2.46 8.52 6.49
C LEU A 116 -3.68 8.14 5.65
N LEU A 117 -4.22 6.94 5.88
CA LEU A 117 -5.39 6.42 5.17
C LEU A 117 -6.72 6.96 5.71
N ARG A 118 -6.70 7.76 6.78
CA ARG A 118 -7.90 8.36 7.41
C ARG A 118 -8.94 7.29 7.78
N LEU A 119 -8.49 6.24 8.45
CA LEU A 119 -9.31 5.10 8.87
C LEU A 119 -9.79 5.23 10.32
N GLY A 120 -10.87 4.54 10.65
CA GLY A 120 -11.41 4.44 12.01
C GLY A 120 -11.63 5.80 12.65
N ARG A 121 -10.96 6.05 13.79
CA ARG A 121 -11.04 7.30 14.54
C ARG A 121 -10.44 8.52 13.81
N HIS A 122 -9.65 8.30 12.77
CA HIS A 122 -9.03 9.34 11.94
C HIS A 122 -9.85 9.65 10.67
N ALA A 123 -10.98 8.96 10.47
CA ALA A 123 -11.89 9.25 9.37
C ALA A 123 -12.50 10.64 9.51
N ARG A 124 -12.55 11.39 8.40
CA ARG A 124 -13.24 12.68 8.37
C ARG A 124 -14.74 12.47 8.63
N PRO A 125 -15.37 13.29 9.49
CA PRO A 125 -16.82 13.26 9.69
C PRO A 125 -17.53 13.46 8.35
N VAL A 126 -18.51 12.60 8.05
CA VAL A 126 -19.42 12.81 6.93
C VAL A 126 -20.60 13.60 7.47
N VAL A 127 -20.68 14.88 7.11
CA VAL A 127 -21.89 15.67 7.33
C VAL A 127 -22.78 15.43 6.11
N GLY A 128 -23.89 14.73 6.34
CA GLY A 128 -24.93 14.48 5.34
C GLY A 128 -26.13 15.40 5.54
#